data_AF-A0A916HVD9-F1
#
_entry.id   AF-A0A916HVD9-F1
#
_cell.length_a   1.000
_cell.length_b   1.000
_cell.length_c   1.000
_cell.angle_alpha   90.00
_cell.angle_beta   90.00
_cell.angle_gamma   90.00
#
_symmetry.space_group_name_H-M   'P 1'
#
loop_
_entity.id
_entity.type
_entity.pdbx_description
1 polymer ?
#
loop_
_entity_poly.entity_id
_entity_poly.type
_entity_poly.pdbx_seq_one_letter_code
_entity_poly.pdbx_strand_id
1 'polypeptide(L)'
;MLRSMNLRLTGFKRFVNATSQNLHGHFLRTTLIVTLIVLFGGACAPQQPIVQLRHPWRLERVIESPTPVDRPALWADESTHLLLWAGEPTMPNIRLLLPTQETPIALPLGIRPRRLSIYPLPDGWYQLLWLDQTLPDQAFLVGGTLNAAFEVHRGPTEIARGSVLEYVAVTSPDGMVVAFWTILEQGEPRLYGMRIDSLGRPRSPILIAETARFPAAAFDQAGDLRLVWAEPGAGRIWTVRSVKMLGGALESAPALYPDQIALIPLNTQQTLEALTLALDSTQAYLIWGLAQAGQGVSGRLEGMILAPDGRTTSIPLPQETNLRLPAGPTGGRLAQGAIFTVLMSQNSASPNAIGIITVRPNGGMELALITPSPLPGVIGGVSAALLDSGKMRMGWSLLRPDGRTQLYEAVEGEAAAAP
;
A
#
# COMPACT_ATOMS: atom_id res chain seq x y z
N MET A 1 -0.74 40.92 32.25
CA MET A 1 -0.63 41.66 30.97
C MET A 1 -1.45 40.91 29.92
N LEU A 2 -2.72 41.27 29.76
CA LEU A 2 -3.61 40.74 28.72
C LEU A 2 -4.40 41.95 28.19
N ARG A 3 -4.15 42.34 26.95
CA ARG A 3 -4.82 43.46 26.27
C ARG A 3 -6.08 42.93 25.60
N SER A 4 -7.23 43.38 26.10
CA SER A 4 -8.54 43.32 25.46
C SER A 4 -8.63 44.38 24.34
N MET A 5 -8.97 43.97 23.11
CA MET A 5 -9.35 44.89 22.03
C MET A 5 -10.87 44.90 21.88
N ASN A 6 -11.47 46.04 22.23
CA ASN A 6 -12.83 46.45 21.87
C ASN A 6 -12.80 47.04 20.46
N LEU A 7 -13.76 46.69 19.61
CA LEU A 7 -14.07 47.47 18.41
C LEU A 7 -15.58 47.65 18.26
N ARG A 8 -15.95 48.94 18.20
CA ARG A 8 -17.30 49.52 18.17
C ARG A 8 -17.94 49.31 16.80
N LEU A 9 -19.23 48.98 16.80
CA LEU A 9 -20.12 49.14 15.65
C LEU A 9 -20.95 50.41 15.86
N THR A 10 -20.81 51.37 14.93
CA THR A 10 -21.64 52.58 14.89
C THR A 10 -22.24 52.72 13.49
N GLY A 11 -23.58 52.66 13.46
CA GLY A 11 -24.55 53.29 12.57
C GLY A 11 -24.25 53.56 11.09
N PHE A 12 -25.17 53.13 10.23
CA PHE A 12 -25.70 54.00 9.18
C PHE A 12 -27.18 53.67 8.89
N LYS A 13 -28.03 54.70 8.95
CA LYS A 13 -29.47 54.66 8.71
C LYS A 13 -29.80 55.67 7.60
N ARG A 14 -30.70 55.25 6.70
CA ARG A 14 -31.60 56.04 5.83
C ARG A 14 -31.04 56.77 4.59
N PHE A 15 -31.51 56.32 3.42
CA PHE A 15 -32.40 56.97 2.43
C PHE A 15 -32.28 56.10 1.15
N VAL A 16 -33.32 55.67 0.44
CA VAL A 16 -34.17 56.47 -0.47
C VAL A 16 -35.38 55.60 -0.89
N ASN A 17 -36.53 56.24 -0.95
CA ASN A 17 -37.78 55.76 -1.57
C ASN A 17 -37.78 56.00 -3.10
N ALA A 18 -38.55 55.16 -3.79
CA ALA A 18 -39.28 55.44 -5.04
C ALA A 18 -38.48 55.60 -6.35
N THR A 19 -38.59 54.62 -7.26
CA THR A 19 -39.14 54.87 -8.61
C THR A 19 -39.57 53.56 -9.30
N SER A 20 -40.88 53.41 -9.50
CA SER A 20 -41.47 52.51 -10.47
C SER A 20 -41.59 53.27 -11.80
N GLN A 21 -40.99 52.76 -12.89
CA GLN A 21 -41.43 52.91 -14.28
C GLN A 21 -40.35 52.31 -15.21
N ASN A 22 -40.79 51.67 -16.30
CA ASN A 22 -40.00 51.06 -17.39
C ASN A 22 -39.65 49.57 -17.27
N LEU A 23 -40.67 48.75 -17.00
CA LEU A 23 -40.72 47.37 -17.50
C LEU A 23 -41.26 47.43 -18.93
N HIS A 24 -40.48 46.99 -19.92
CA HIS A 24 -40.88 46.39 -21.23
C HIS A 24 -39.76 46.44 -22.30
N GLY A 25 -38.57 47.02 -22.00
CA GLY A 25 -37.44 47.07 -22.94
C GLY A 25 -36.18 46.25 -22.60
N HIS A 26 -36.04 45.75 -21.36
CA HIS A 26 -34.78 45.15 -20.87
C HIS A 26 -34.76 43.62 -20.82
N PHE A 27 -35.89 42.93 -20.98
CA PHE A 27 -35.95 41.46 -20.86
C PHE A 27 -35.24 40.72 -22.03
N LEU A 28 -35.12 41.34 -23.21
CA LEU A 28 -34.46 40.72 -24.36
C LEU A 28 -32.92 40.85 -24.33
N ARG A 29 -32.36 41.86 -23.65
CA ARG A 29 -30.89 42.03 -23.55
C ARG A 29 -30.26 41.22 -22.42
N THR A 30 -30.94 41.05 -21.29
CA THR A 30 -30.41 40.27 -20.16
C THR A 30 -30.43 38.77 -20.45
N THR A 31 -31.44 38.29 -21.18
CA THR A 31 -31.55 36.88 -21.59
C THR A 31 -30.46 36.50 -22.60
N LEU A 32 -30.08 37.42 -23.51
CA LEU A 32 -28.99 37.18 -24.47
C LEU A 32 -27.60 37.11 -23.79
N ILE A 33 -27.34 37.93 -22.77
CA ILE A 33 -26.06 37.94 -22.04
C ILE A 33 -25.93 36.69 -21.15
N VAL A 34 -27.01 36.24 -20.50
CA VAL A 34 -26.99 35.00 -19.70
C VAL A 34 -26.83 33.76 -20.59
N THR A 35 -27.40 33.75 -21.80
CA THR A 35 -27.23 32.64 -22.74
C THR A 35 -25.82 32.60 -23.34
N LEU A 36 -25.20 33.77 -23.57
CA LEU A 36 -23.82 33.86 -24.05
C LEU A 36 -22.79 33.39 -22.99
N ILE A 37 -23.02 33.65 -21.70
CA ILE A 37 -22.15 33.15 -20.61
C ILE A 37 -22.27 31.62 -20.46
N VAL A 38 -23.44 31.04 -20.74
CA VAL A 38 -23.64 29.58 -20.73
C VAL A 38 -23.00 28.90 -21.95
N LEU A 39 -22.91 29.57 -23.11
CA LEU A 39 -22.29 29.03 -24.32
C LEU A 39 -20.75 29.14 -24.35
N PHE A 40 -20.15 30.14 -23.69
CA PHE A 40 -18.69 30.25 -23.53
C PHE A 40 -18.18 29.68 -22.20
N GLY A 41 -19.07 29.39 -21.26
CA GLY A 41 -18.80 28.68 -20.01
C GLY A 41 -18.87 27.15 -20.14
N GLY A 42 -18.86 26.63 -21.37
CA GLY A 42 -18.58 25.21 -21.64
C GLY A 42 -17.15 24.91 -21.19
N ALA A 43 -16.99 24.78 -19.88
CA ALA A 43 -15.74 24.47 -19.22
C ALA A 43 -15.14 23.27 -19.94
N CYS A 44 -13.97 23.48 -20.56
CA CYS A 44 -13.07 22.38 -20.86
C CYS A 44 -12.94 21.59 -19.56
N ALA A 45 -13.64 20.45 -19.48
CA ALA A 45 -13.38 19.49 -18.44
C ALA A 45 -11.86 19.24 -18.53
N PRO A 46 -11.09 19.54 -17.47
CA PRO A 46 -9.64 19.46 -17.55
C PRO A 46 -9.30 18.06 -18.04
N GLN A 47 -8.69 18.00 -19.22
CA GLN A 47 -8.35 16.74 -19.87
C GLN A 47 -7.51 15.95 -18.86
N GLN A 48 -8.04 14.82 -18.41
CA GLN A 48 -7.34 14.01 -17.41
C GLN A 48 -5.97 13.67 -17.99
N PRO A 49 -4.87 13.92 -17.24
CA PRO A 49 -3.54 13.59 -17.72
C PRO A 49 -3.52 12.08 -17.99
N ILE A 50 -3.30 11.72 -19.26
CA ILE A 50 -3.16 10.32 -19.66
C ILE A 50 -1.84 9.84 -19.08
N VAL A 51 -1.91 8.93 -18.11
CA VAL A 51 -0.71 8.27 -17.60
C VAL A 51 -0.15 7.39 -18.69
N GLN A 52 1.01 7.75 -19.21
CA GLN A 52 1.76 6.91 -20.15
C GLN A 52 2.56 5.89 -19.34
N LEU A 53 2.50 4.62 -19.76
CA LEU A 53 3.33 3.56 -19.21
C LEU A 53 4.40 3.17 -20.23
N ARG A 54 5.57 2.76 -19.75
CA ARG A 54 6.62 2.20 -20.61
C ARG A 54 6.23 0.79 -21.03
N HIS A 55 6.44 0.45 -22.30
CA HIS A 55 6.34 -0.93 -22.76
C HIS A 55 7.21 -1.85 -21.86
N PRO A 56 6.75 -3.04 -21.46
CA PRO A 56 5.54 -3.75 -21.91
C PRO A 56 4.25 -3.42 -21.15
N TRP A 57 4.25 -2.45 -20.25
CA TRP A 57 3.09 -2.15 -19.41
C TRP A 57 1.92 -1.56 -20.20
N ARG A 58 0.73 -2.11 -19.95
CA ARG A 58 -0.53 -1.62 -20.49
C ARG A 58 -1.46 -1.19 -19.36
N LEU A 59 -1.96 0.04 -19.45
CA LEU A 59 -2.98 0.53 -18.55
C LEU A 59 -4.32 -0.14 -18.89
N GLU A 60 -4.93 -0.81 -17.91
CA GLU A 60 -6.21 -1.47 -18.10
C GLU A 60 -7.37 -0.64 -17.56
N ARG A 61 -7.14 0.05 -16.43
CA ARG A 61 -8.21 0.77 -15.75
C ARG A 61 -7.72 2.01 -15.01
N VAL A 62 -8.58 3.02 -14.97
CA VAL A 62 -8.46 4.21 -14.12
C VAL A 62 -9.79 4.43 -13.41
N ILE A 63 -9.76 4.54 -12.09
CA ILE A 63 -10.94 4.75 -11.25
C ILE A 63 -10.74 6.04 -10.47
N GLU A 64 -11.74 6.92 -10.45
CA GLU A 64 -11.70 8.09 -9.60
C GLU A 64 -12.29 7.78 -8.22
N SER A 65 -11.59 8.19 -7.17
CA SER A 65 -12.08 8.22 -5.80
C SER A 65 -12.12 9.67 -5.31
N PRO A 66 -13.22 10.12 -4.69
CA PRO A 66 -13.31 11.48 -4.15
C PRO A 66 -12.46 11.67 -2.89
N THR A 67 -11.86 10.61 -2.34
CA THR A 67 -11.15 10.63 -1.06
C THR A 67 -9.75 10.03 -1.20
N PRO A 68 -8.79 10.45 -0.35
CA PRO A 68 -7.46 9.87 -0.35
C PRO A 68 -7.47 8.36 -0.15
N VAL A 69 -6.83 7.63 -1.06
CA VAL A 69 -6.55 6.19 -0.89
C VAL A 69 -5.06 6.01 -0.69
N ASP A 70 -4.67 5.38 0.42
CA ASP A 70 -3.28 5.07 0.74
C ASP A 70 -2.70 4.05 -0.25
N ARG A 71 -3.06 2.77 -0.12
CA ARG A 71 -2.64 1.70 -1.03
C ARG A 71 -3.85 0.82 -1.36
N PRO A 72 -4.16 0.57 -2.64
CA PRO A 72 -5.17 -0.43 -2.99
C PRO A 72 -4.65 -1.82 -2.67
N ALA A 73 -5.52 -2.71 -2.21
CA ALA A 73 -5.25 -4.15 -2.19
C ALA A 73 -5.45 -4.71 -3.60
N LEU A 74 -4.53 -5.58 -4.01
CA LEU A 74 -4.62 -6.29 -5.28
C LEU A 74 -4.37 -7.77 -5.02
N TRP A 75 -5.22 -8.61 -5.57
CA TRP A 75 -4.95 -10.03 -5.78
C TRP A 75 -5.25 -10.39 -7.22
N ALA A 76 -4.46 -11.28 -7.82
CA ALA A 76 -4.70 -11.76 -9.15
C ALA A 76 -4.12 -13.16 -9.36
N ASP A 77 -4.75 -13.89 -10.26
CA ASP A 77 -4.24 -15.11 -10.87
C ASP A 77 -4.38 -15.01 -12.41
N GLU A 78 -4.17 -16.11 -13.12
CA GLU A 78 -4.28 -16.15 -14.59
C GLU A 78 -5.70 -15.90 -15.11
N SER A 79 -6.72 -16.11 -14.29
CA SER A 79 -8.12 -16.08 -14.68
C SER A 79 -8.87 -14.84 -14.20
N THR A 80 -8.45 -14.23 -13.10
CA THR A 80 -9.19 -13.16 -12.44
C THR A 80 -8.25 -12.23 -11.67
N HIS A 81 -8.76 -11.04 -11.34
CA HIS A 81 -8.10 -10.07 -10.48
C HIS A 81 -9.12 -9.30 -9.65
N LEU A 82 -8.73 -8.89 -8.46
CA LEU A 82 -9.56 -8.17 -7.51
C LEU A 82 -8.81 -6.92 -7.07
N LEU A 83 -9.44 -5.76 -7.22
CA LEU A 83 -8.92 -4.51 -6.71
C LEU A 83 -9.80 -4.03 -5.55
N LEU A 84 -9.19 -3.77 -4.40
CA LEU A 84 -9.89 -3.27 -3.23
C LEU A 84 -9.28 -1.98 -2.70
N TRP A 85 -10.12 -1.10 -2.16
CA TRP A 85 -9.65 0.12 -1.49
C TRP A 85 -10.63 0.59 -0.42
N ALA A 86 -10.18 1.49 0.44
CA ALA A 86 -11.04 2.11 1.44
C ALA A 86 -12.08 3.01 0.79
N GLY A 87 -13.33 2.89 1.22
CA GLY A 87 -14.42 3.79 0.86
C GLY A 87 -14.27 5.18 1.48
N GLU A 88 -15.24 6.04 1.20
CA GLU A 88 -15.24 7.42 1.65
C GLU A 88 -15.48 7.52 3.17
N PRO A 89 -14.93 8.53 3.87
CA PRO A 89 -15.20 8.72 5.30
C PRO A 89 -16.68 8.92 5.65
N THR A 90 -17.49 9.40 4.70
CA THR A 90 -18.95 9.57 4.87
C THR A 90 -19.74 8.30 4.62
N MET A 91 -19.15 7.31 3.94
CA MET A 91 -19.71 5.99 3.67
C MET A 91 -18.62 4.94 3.92
N PRO A 92 -18.26 4.71 5.20
CA PRO A 92 -17.16 3.82 5.54
C PRO A 92 -17.48 2.39 5.11
N ASN A 93 -16.69 1.89 4.16
CA ASN A 93 -16.79 0.54 3.60
C ASN A 93 -15.45 0.15 2.98
N ILE A 94 -15.35 -1.09 2.50
CA ILE A 94 -14.31 -1.49 1.56
C ILE A 94 -14.96 -1.57 0.18
N ARG A 95 -14.37 -0.90 -0.81
CA ARG A 95 -14.78 -1.00 -2.21
C ARG A 95 -14.06 -2.18 -2.84
N LEU A 96 -14.80 -3.04 -3.53
CA LEU A 96 -14.28 -4.16 -4.32
C LEU A 96 -14.66 -3.95 -5.78
N LEU A 97 -13.68 -4.07 -6.68
CA LEU A 97 -13.92 -4.05 -8.11
C LEU A 97 -13.47 -5.37 -8.74
N LEU A 98 -14.38 -5.96 -9.52
CA LEU A 98 -14.15 -7.18 -10.29
C LEU A 98 -13.71 -6.85 -11.73
N PRO A 99 -13.09 -7.79 -12.47
CA PRO A 99 -12.62 -7.55 -13.83
C PRO A 99 -13.73 -7.14 -14.79
N THR A 100 -14.93 -7.70 -14.60
CA THR A 100 -16.07 -7.54 -15.50
C THR A 100 -17.03 -6.41 -15.10
N GLN A 101 -16.76 -5.72 -14.00
CA GLN A 101 -17.64 -4.67 -13.47
C GLN A 101 -17.06 -3.28 -13.71
N GLU A 102 -17.96 -2.32 -13.98
CA GLU A 102 -17.61 -0.89 -14.06
C GLU A 102 -17.78 -0.18 -12.71
N THR A 103 -18.72 -0.65 -11.88
CA THR A 103 -19.04 -0.07 -10.58
C THR A 103 -18.53 -0.95 -9.45
N PRO A 104 -17.86 -0.36 -8.43
CA PRO A 104 -17.36 -1.14 -7.30
C PRO A 104 -18.50 -1.57 -6.36
N ILE A 105 -18.42 -2.80 -5.88
CA ILE A 105 -19.24 -3.34 -4.79
C ILE A 105 -18.82 -2.68 -3.48
N ALA A 106 -19.80 -2.22 -2.69
CA ALA A 106 -19.57 -1.72 -1.35
C ALA A 106 -19.68 -2.87 -0.34
N LEU A 107 -18.56 -3.30 0.22
CA LEU A 107 -18.53 -4.31 1.28
C LEU A 107 -18.76 -3.60 2.63
N PRO A 108 -19.78 -3.99 3.42
CA PRO A 108 -20.10 -3.36 4.71
C PRO A 108 -19.08 -3.74 5.80
N LEU A 109 -17.81 -3.42 5.58
CA LEU A 109 -16.66 -3.75 6.41
C LEU A 109 -15.86 -2.49 6.72
N GLY A 110 -15.41 -2.41 7.97
CA GLY A 110 -14.47 -1.40 8.45
C GLY A 110 -15.03 0.01 8.60
N ILE A 111 -14.36 0.83 9.42
CA ILE A 111 -14.74 2.22 9.70
C ILE A 111 -13.82 3.17 8.93
N ARG A 112 -12.50 2.99 9.03
CA ARG A 112 -11.51 3.71 8.22
C ARG A 112 -10.39 2.73 7.86
N PRO A 113 -10.65 1.83 6.89
CA PRO A 113 -9.67 0.84 6.49
C PRO A 113 -8.40 1.52 5.97
N ARG A 114 -7.25 1.07 6.47
CA ARG A 114 -5.91 1.43 5.99
C ARG A 114 -5.11 0.17 5.79
N ARG A 115 -4.07 0.26 4.95
CA ARG A 115 -3.19 -0.87 4.63
C ARG A 115 -3.99 -2.15 4.36
N LEU A 116 -4.97 -2.08 3.48
CA LEU A 116 -5.82 -3.22 3.13
C LEU A 116 -5.00 -4.26 2.36
N SER A 117 -5.20 -5.53 2.67
CA SER A 117 -4.61 -6.68 1.97
C SER A 117 -5.68 -7.76 1.76
N ILE A 118 -5.49 -8.57 0.72
CA ILE A 118 -6.37 -9.66 0.34
C ILE A 118 -5.55 -10.92 0.10
N TYR A 119 -6.06 -12.05 0.58
CA TYR A 119 -5.40 -13.35 0.52
C TYR A 119 -6.39 -14.41 0.02
N PRO A 120 -6.02 -15.23 -0.97
CA PRO A 120 -6.86 -16.32 -1.40
C PRO A 120 -6.94 -17.39 -0.29
N LEU A 121 -8.13 -17.98 -0.17
CA LEU A 121 -8.44 -19.15 0.65
C LEU A 121 -8.95 -20.28 -0.28
N PRO A 122 -9.04 -21.53 0.20
CA PRO A 122 -9.66 -22.63 -0.52
C PRO A 122 -11.08 -22.29 -1.01
N ASP A 123 -11.54 -23.05 -2.01
CA ASP A 123 -12.92 -22.96 -2.55
C ASP A 123 -13.31 -21.58 -3.12
N GLY A 124 -12.32 -20.79 -3.54
CA GLY A 124 -12.53 -19.45 -4.11
C GLY A 124 -12.89 -18.39 -3.07
N TRP A 125 -12.63 -18.66 -1.78
CA TRP A 125 -12.85 -17.68 -0.72
C TRP A 125 -11.66 -16.72 -0.62
N TYR A 126 -11.87 -15.61 0.09
CA TYR A 126 -10.83 -14.62 0.31
C TYR A 126 -10.82 -14.15 1.76
N GLN A 127 -9.63 -14.04 2.34
CA GLN A 127 -9.40 -13.34 3.61
C GLN A 127 -8.98 -11.90 3.30
N LEU A 128 -9.69 -10.94 3.88
CA LEU A 128 -9.31 -9.53 3.90
C LEU A 128 -8.67 -9.22 5.25
N LEU A 129 -7.58 -8.46 5.26
CA LEU A 129 -6.96 -7.92 6.47
C LEU A 129 -6.72 -6.42 6.29
N TRP A 130 -6.96 -5.62 7.33
CA TRP A 130 -6.70 -4.18 7.30
C TRP A 130 -6.45 -3.63 8.70
N LEU A 131 -5.82 -2.46 8.72
CA LEU A 131 -5.75 -1.62 9.92
C LEU A 131 -6.99 -0.73 9.95
N ASP A 132 -7.88 -0.95 10.91
CA ASP A 132 -9.06 -0.10 11.09
C ASP A 132 -8.76 1.04 12.06
N GLN A 133 -8.77 2.27 11.55
CA GLN A 133 -8.40 3.44 12.34
C GLN A 133 -9.62 4.07 13.00
N THR A 134 -9.78 3.88 14.31
CA THR A 134 -10.86 4.51 15.09
C THR A 134 -10.46 5.89 15.61
N LEU A 135 -9.18 6.08 15.98
CA LEU A 135 -8.60 7.35 16.42
C LEU A 135 -7.28 7.63 15.66
N PRO A 136 -6.79 8.88 15.58
CA PRO A 136 -5.60 9.24 14.80
C PRO A 136 -4.38 8.34 15.03
N ASP A 137 -4.17 7.87 16.27
CA ASP A 137 -3.00 7.05 16.65
C ASP A 137 -3.38 5.63 17.11
N GLN A 138 -4.63 5.21 16.86
CA GLN A 138 -5.09 3.87 17.22
C GLN A 138 -5.65 3.16 16.00
N ALA A 139 -4.93 2.13 15.60
CA ALA A 139 -5.32 1.23 14.52
C ALA A 139 -5.38 -0.20 15.06
N PHE A 140 -6.48 -0.89 14.80
CA PHE A 140 -6.64 -2.30 15.18
C PHE A 140 -6.50 -3.16 13.94
N LEU A 141 -5.83 -4.30 14.04
CA LEU A 141 -5.83 -5.27 12.93
C LEU A 141 -7.17 -6.01 12.95
N VAL A 142 -7.92 -5.86 11.86
CA VAL A 142 -9.24 -6.45 11.67
C VAL A 142 -9.22 -7.30 10.40
N GLY A 143 -10.05 -8.33 10.38
CA GLY A 143 -10.23 -9.20 9.23
C GLY A 143 -11.70 -9.45 8.89
N GLY A 144 -11.92 -9.96 7.69
CA GLY A 144 -13.21 -10.44 7.20
C GLY A 144 -13.00 -11.42 6.06
N THR A 145 -14.02 -12.19 5.71
CA THR A 145 -13.96 -13.16 4.62
C THR A 145 -15.01 -12.89 3.56
N LEU A 146 -14.64 -13.12 2.31
CA LEU A 146 -15.54 -13.17 1.17
C LEU A 146 -15.71 -14.62 0.73
N ASN A 147 -16.94 -15.00 0.37
CA ASN A 147 -17.19 -16.27 -0.30
C ASN A 147 -16.84 -16.18 -1.81
N ALA A 148 -17.01 -17.27 -2.54
CA ALA A 148 -16.77 -17.32 -4.00
C ALA A 148 -17.68 -16.39 -4.83
N ALA A 149 -18.79 -15.92 -4.25
CA ALA A 149 -19.68 -14.93 -4.86
C ALA A 149 -19.30 -13.47 -4.49
N PHE A 150 -18.15 -13.28 -3.81
CA PHE A 150 -17.66 -12.01 -3.30
C PHE A 150 -18.57 -11.34 -2.25
N GLU A 151 -19.44 -12.12 -1.60
CA GLU A 151 -20.29 -11.64 -0.51
C GLU A 151 -19.54 -11.77 0.82
N VAL A 152 -19.77 -10.82 1.72
CA VAL A 152 -19.21 -10.87 3.07
C VAL A 152 -19.82 -12.06 3.82
N HIS A 153 -18.99 -13.04 4.14
CA HIS A 153 -19.39 -14.21 4.90
C HIS A 153 -19.15 -14.02 6.41
N ARG A 154 -18.01 -13.42 6.78
CA ARG A 154 -17.62 -13.14 8.17
C ARG A 154 -16.92 -11.79 8.25
N GLY A 155 -17.09 -11.11 9.38
CA GLY A 155 -16.35 -9.90 9.72
C GLY A 155 -17.26 -8.67 9.89
N PRO A 156 -16.72 -7.55 10.38
CA PRO A 156 -15.35 -7.37 10.84
C PRO A 156 -15.05 -8.22 12.09
N THR A 157 -13.88 -8.86 12.13
CA THR A 157 -13.40 -9.67 13.26
C THR A 157 -12.06 -9.13 13.72
N GLU A 158 -11.93 -8.84 15.01
CA GLU A 158 -10.68 -8.41 15.60
C GLU A 158 -9.64 -9.53 15.53
N ILE A 159 -8.48 -9.23 14.92
CA ILE A 159 -7.35 -10.15 14.79
C ILE A 159 -6.33 -9.87 15.88
N ALA A 160 -6.04 -8.59 16.12
CA ALA A 160 -5.11 -8.15 17.16
C ALA A 160 -5.82 -7.29 18.20
N ARG A 161 -5.53 -7.55 19.47
CA ARG A 161 -5.95 -6.70 20.59
C ARG A 161 -4.93 -5.61 20.82
N GLY A 162 -5.30 -4.35 20.64
CA GLY A 162 -4.44 -3.18 20.89
C GLY A 162 -4.05 -2.42 19.63
N SER A 163 -3.27 -1.34 19.82
CA SER A 163 -2.85 -0.47 18.72
C SER A 163 -1.72 -1.11 17.93
N VAL A 164 -2.04 -1.56 16.72
CA VAL A 164 -1.13 -2.17 15.76
C VAL A 164 -0.41 -1.09 14.97
N LEU A 165 0.92 -1.14 14.99
CA LEU A 165 1.77 -0.25 14.21
C LEU A 165 1.85 -0.67 12.75
N GLU A 166 1.98 -1.98 12.54
CA GLU A 166 2.19 -2.60 11.24
C GLU A 166 1.89 -4.08 11.27
N TYR A 167 1.59 -4.65 10.11
CA TYR A 167 1.38 -6.08 9.95
C TYR A 167 1.88 -6.55 8.58
N VAL A 168 2.13 -7.85 8.51
CA VAL A 168 2.33 -8.63 7.29
C VAL A 168 1.53 -9.91 7.42
N ALA A 169 0.99 -10.41 6.31
CA ALA A 169 0.36 -11.72 6.28
C ALA A 169 0.70 -12.43 4.97
N VAL A 170 0.65 -13.76 5.01
CA VAL A 170 0.96 -14.65 3.89
C VAL A 170 0.02 -15.83 3.87
N THR A 171 -0.37 -16.29 2.68
CA THR A 171 -1.11 -17.54 2.52
C THR A 171 -0.14 -18.72 2.69
N SER A 172 -0.49 -19.66 3.57
CA SER A 172 0.26 -20.89 3.77
C SER A 172 -0.09 -21.96 2.73
N PRO A 173 0.76 -22.96 2.50
CA PRO A 173 0.50 -24.03 1.52
C PRO A 173 -0.78 -24.83 1.75
N ASP A 174 -1.27 -24.88 2.99
CA ASP A 174 -2.55 -25.50 3.37
C ASP A 174 -3.77 -24.57 3.19
N GLY A 175 -3.59 -23.42 2.54
CA GLY A 175 -4.67 -22.47 2.23
C GLY A 175 -5.15 -21.63 3.42
N MET A 176 -4.42 -21.64 4.54
CA MET A 176 -4.68 -20.73 5.66
C MET A 176 -3.92 -19.42 5.48
N VAL A 177 -4.19 -18.44 6.35
CA VAL A 177 -3.40 -17.20 6.41
C VAL A 177 -2.60 -17.18 7.69
N VAL A 178 -1.32 -16.85 7.59
CA VAL A 178 -0.47 -16.56 8.76
C VAL A 178 -0.24 -15.06 8.79
N ALA A 179 -0.61 -14.42 9.90
CA ALA A 179 -0.47 -12.99 10.11
C ALA A 179 0.55 -12.72 11.22
N PHE A 180 1.35 -11.68 11.03
CA PHE A 180 2.29 -11.15 12.01
C PHE A 180 2.06 -9.65 12.14
N TRP A 181 2.09 -9.13 13.35
CA TRP A 181 1.86 -7.71 13.60
C TRP A 181 2.61 -7.22 14.81
N THR A 182 2.93 -5.93 14.80
CA THR A 182 3.59 -5.25 15.91
C THR A 182 2.59 -4.41 16.69
N ILE A 183 2.56 -4.57 18.01
CA ILE A 183 1.78 -3.72 18.95
C ILE A 183 2.75 -2.90 19.79
N LEU A 184 2.40 -1.64 20.08
CA LEU A 184 3.11 -0.86 21.08
C LEU A 184 2.58 -1.18 22.48
N GLU A 185 3.34 -1.94 23.27
CA GLU A 185 3.00 -2.30 24.65
C GLU A 185 4.03 -1.71 25.62
N GLN A 186 3.58 -0.93 26.59
CA GLN A 186 4.46 -0.32 27.60
C GLN A 186 5.62 0.51 27.02
N GLY A 187 5.45 1.04 25.81
CA GLY A 187 6.47 1.82 25.09
C GLY A 187 7.37 1.00 24.17
N GLU A 188 7.27 -0.34 24.21
CA GLU A 188 8.07 -1.23 23.37
C GLU A 188 7.24 -1.88 22.25
N PRO A 189 7.77 -1.94 21.02
CA PRO A 189 7.08 -2.57 19.92
C PRO A 189 7.27 -4.10 19.96
N ARG A 190 6.22 -4.86 20.26
CA ARG A 190 6.26 -6.33 20.36
C ARG A 190 5.65 -6.99 19.14
N LEU A 191 6.30 -8.05 18.65
CA LEU A 191 5.84 -8.81 17.49
C LEU A 191 5.06 -10.04 17.92
N TYR A 192 3.83 -10.15 17.42
CA TYR A 192 2.97 -11.30 17.60
C TYR A 192 2.72 -11.99 16.25
N GLY A 193 2.36 -13.26 16.31
CA GLY A 193 1.91 -14.04 15.16
C GLY A 193 0.67 -14.86 15.47
N MET A 194 -0.18 -15.10 14.47
CA MET A 194 -1.26 -16.08 14.54
C MET A 194 -1.55 -16.72 13.19
N ARG A 195 -2.21 -17.88 13.23
CA ARG A 195 -2.88 -18.47 12.08
C ARG A 195 -4.35 -18.06 12.05
N ILE A 196 -4.88 -17.90 10.84
CA ILE A 196 -6.29 -17.67 10.54
C ILE A 196 -6.70 -18.82 9.62
N ASP A 197 -7.69 -19.61 10.05
CA ASP A 197 -8.11 -20.77 9.26
C ASP A 197 -8.88 -20.40 7.98
N SER A 198 -9.21 -21.40 7.17
CA SER A 198 -9.92 -21.22 5.89
C SER A 198 -11.33 -20.62 6.02
N LEU A 199 -11.89 -20.54 7.24
CA LEU A 199 -13.18 -19.89 7.51
C LEU A 199 -13.01 -18.48 8.11
N GLY A 200 -11.79 -17.96 8.12
CA GLY A 200 -11.45 -16.66 8.67
C GLY A 200 -11.46 -16.60 10.20
N ARG A 201 -11.32 -17.74 10.89
CA ARG A 201 -11.30 -17.76 12.36
C ARG A 201 -9.86 -17.60 12.87
N PRO A 202 -9.56 -16.53 13.63
CA PRO A 202 -8.24 -16.36 14.22
C PRO A 202 -7.98 -17.40 15.31
N ARG A 203 -6.75 -17.90 15.36
CA ARG A 203 -6.23 -18.76 16.43
C ARG A 203 -5.63 -17.90 17.56
N SER A 204 -5.18 -18.54 18.62
CA SER A 204 -4.50 -17.83 19.72
C SER A 204 -3.20 -17.20 19.21
N PRO A 205 -2.97 -15.89 19.45
CA PRO A 205 -1.72 -15.26 19.09
C PRO A 205 -0.58 -15.77 19.98
N ILE A 206 0.62 -15.82 19.42
CA ILE A 206 1.86 -16.07 20.16
C ILE A 206 2.78 -14.86 20.08
N LEU A 207 3.54 -14.61 21.15
CA LEU A 207 4.60 -13.61 21.15
C LEU A 207 5.82 -14.19 20.43
N ILE A 208 6.31 -13.48 19.42
CA ILE A 208 7.48 -13.86 18.61
C ILE A 208 8.73 -13.15 19.13
N ALA A 209 8.63 -11.85 19.42
CA ALA A 209 9.74 -11.03 19.88
C ALA A 209 9.26 -9.88 20.78
N GLU A 210 10.04 -9.60 21.82
CA GLU A 210 9.80 -8.53 22.79
C GLU A 210 10.04 -7.12 22.20
N THR A 211 10.84 -7.03 21.13
CA THR A 211 11.24 -5.77 20.51
C THR A 211 11.40 -5.98 19.02
N ALA A 212 10.48 -5.50 18.19
CA ALA A 212 10.43 -5.81 16.77
C ALA A 212 9.56 -4.82 15.97
N ARG A 213 10.05 -4.44 14.79
CA ARG A 213 9.37 -3.60 13.79
C ARG A 213 9.59 -4.19 12.40
N PHE A 214 8.82 -3.70 11.44
CA PHE A 214 8.89 -4.04 10.02
C PHE A 214 8.91 -5.55 9.78
N PRO A 215 7.92 -6.32 10.27
CA PRO A 215 7.89 -7.75 10.01
C PRO A 215 7.68 -8.00 8.51
N ALA A 216 8.43 -8.96 7.95
CA ALA A 216 8.22 -9.47 6.61
C ALA A 216 8.28 -11.00 6.64
N ALA A 217 7.36 -11.65 5.91
CA ALA A 217 7.20 -13.10 5.94
C ALA A 217 6.99 -13.64 4.54
N ALA A 218 7.43 -14.87 4.30
CA ALA A 218 7.20 -15.60 3.05
C ALA A 218 7.35 -17.10 3.28
N PHE A 219 6.61 -17.90 2.51
CA PHE A 219 6.74 -19.35 2.47
C PHE A 219 7.68 -19.77 1.34
N ASP A 220 8.59 -20.70 1.60
CA ASP A 220 9.42 -21.31 0.56
C ASP A 220 8.66 -22.44 -0.18
N GLN A 221 9.33 -23.11 -1.13
CA GLN A 221 8.76 -24.23 -1.89
C GLN A 221 8.56 -25.50 -1.06
N ALA A 222 9.28 -25.67 0.05
CA ALA A 222 9.07 -26.77 0.98
C ALA A 222 7.89 -26.51 1.92
N GLY A 223 7.32 -25.30 1.89
CA GLY A 223 6.25 -24.89 2.80
C GLY A 223 6.77 -24.43 4.16
N ASP A 224 8.08 -24.17 4.29
CA ASP A 224 8.64 -23.58 5.48
C ASP A 224 8.40 -22.07 5.47
N LEU A 225 8.05 -21.52 6.62
CA LEU A 225 7.82 -20.10 6.78
C LEU A 225 9.10 -19.41 7.22
N ARG A 226 9.56 -18.45 6.44
CA ARG A 226 10.61 -17.52 6.85
C ARG A 226 9.97 -16.22 7.32
N LEU A 227 10.31 -15.82 8.53
CA LEU A 227 9.94 -14.54 9.12
C LEU A 227 11.23 -13.74 9.39
N VAL A 228 11.19 -12.46 9.05
CA VAL A 228 12.25 -11.49 9.38
C VAL A 228 11.63 -10.25 10.01
N TRP A 229 12.38 -9.60 10.90
CA TRP A 229 12.00 -8.32 11.50
C TRP A 229 13.25 -7.53 11.86
N ALA A 230 13.06 -6.25 12.19
CA ALA A 230 14.12 -5.37 12.66
C ALA A 230 13.90 -5.01 14.15
N GLU A 231 14.94 -5.15 14.95
CA GLU A 231 14.95 -4.77 16.37
C GLU A 231 15.71 -3.44 16.51
N PRO A 232 15.12 -2.39 17.12
CA PRO A 232 15.86 -1.18 17.44
C PRO A 232 16.95 -1.49 18.47
N GLY A 233 18.20 -1.15 18.16
CA GLY A 233 19.36 -1.30 19.04
C GLY A 233 19.94 0.04 19.50
N ALA A 234 20.99 -0.04 20.32
CA ALA A 234 21.73 1.15 20.75
C ALA A 234 22.42 1.85 19.57
N GLY A 235 22.60 3.17 19.66
CA GLY A 235 23.40 3.92 18.69
C GLY A 235 22.78 4.07 17.29
N ARG A 236 21.44 4.01 17.16
CA ARG A 236 20.72 4.09 15.87
C ARG A 236 21.09 2.96 14.91
N ILE A 237 21.34 1.79 15.47
CA ILE A 237 21.57 0.55 14.73
C ILE A 237 20.30 -0.30 14.84
N TRP A 238 19.85 -0.84 13.72
CA TRP A 238 18.82 -1.88 13.72
C TRP A 238 19.46 -3.25 13.54
N THR A 239 19.00 -4.23 14.32
CA THR A 239 19.40 -5.63 14.17
C THR A 239 18.33 -6.35 13.40
N VAL A 240 18.66 -6.94 12.25
CA VAL A 240 17.69 -7.76 11.51
C VAL A 240 17.78 -9.19 12.04
N ARG A 241 16.63 -9.70 12.48
CA ARG A 241 16.44 -11.06 12.93
C ARG A 241 15.74 -11.89 11.87
N SER A 242 16.03 -13.18 11.84
CA SER A 242 15.31 -14.15 11.04
C SER A 242 15.01 -15.41 11.84
N VAL A 243 13.84 -16.00 11.58
CA VAL A 243 13.54 -17.35 12.02
C VAL A 243 12.92 -18.14 10.87
N LYS A 244 13.27 -19.42 10.79
CA LYS A 244 12.66 -20.38 9.87
C LYS A 244 11.79 -21.35 10.67
N MET A 245 10.51 -21.43 10.34
CA MET A 245 9.54 -22.35 10.96
C MET A 245 9.22 -23.46 9.97
N LEU A 246 9.65 -24.68 10.29
CA LEU A 246 9.45 -25.85 9.43
C LEU A 246 7.95 -26.15 9.25
N GLY A 247 7.52 -26.35 8.02
CA GLY A 247 6.11 -26.56 7.64
C GLY A 247 5.17 -25.42 8.02
N GLY A 248 5.67 -24.22 8.35
CA GLY A 248 4.85 -23.10 8.80
C GLY A 248 4.21 -23.29 10.18
N ALA A 249 4.78 -24.17 11.00
CA ALA A 249 4.24 -24.54 12.29
C ALA A 249 4.44 -23.43 13.34
N LEU A 250 3.51 -22.49 13.41
CA LEU A 250 3.53 -21.38 14.37
C LEU A 250 3.16 -21.84 15.80
N GLU A 251 2.12 -22.66 15.94
CA GLU A 251 1.50 -23.00 17.24
C GLU A 251 2.29 -24.04 18.05
N SER A 252 3.19 -24.77 17.40
CA SER A 252 3.98 -25.85 18.01
C SER A 252 5.47 -25.52 18.11
N ALA A 253 5.87 -24.28 17.81
CA ALA A 253 7.27 -23.92 17.88
C ALA A 253 7.71 -23.85 19.36
N PRO A 254 8.73 -24.62 19.79
CA PRO A 254 9.44 -24.28 21.04
C PRO A 254 9.98 -22.85 20.93
N ALA A 255 10.44 -22.28 22.05
CA ALA A 255 11.02 -20.94 22.10
C ALA A 255 11.78 -20.60 20.81
N LEU A 256 11.29 -19.61 20.05
CA LEU A 256 11.89 -19.24 18.78
C LEU A 256 13.28 -18.67 19.07
N TYR A 257 14.30 -19.22 18.41
CA TYR A 257 15.67 -18.74 18.50
C TYR A 257 16.01 -17.98 17.22
N PRO A 258 15.81 -16.65 17.18
CA PRO A 258 16.08 -15.87 15.98
C PRO A 258 17.58 -15.69 15.73
N ASP A 259 18.00 -15.93 14.50
CA ASP A 259 19.33 -15.62 14.02
C ASP A 259 19.46 -14.12 13.73
N GLN A 260 20.61 -13.54 14.05
CA GLN A 260 20.97 -12.22 13.54
C GLN A 260 21.54 -12.35 12.13
N ILE A 261 20.88 -11.75 11.14
CA ILE A 261 21.31 -11.82 9.74
C ILE A 261 21.85 -10.50 9.19
N ALA A 262 21.58 -9.36 9.86
CA ALA A 262 22.08 -8.06 9.44
C ALA A 262 22.22 -7.06 10.59
N LEU A 263 23.05 -6.06 10.37
CA LEU A 263 23.06 -4.80 11.11
C LEU A 263 22.87 -3.65 10.14
N ILE A 264 21.93 -2.75 10.44
CA ILE A 264 21.63 -1.57 9.62
C ILE A 264 22.01 -0.32 10.44
N PRO A 265 23.23 0.22 10.25
CA PRO A 265 23.63 1.47 10.89
C PRO A 265 22.95 2.66 10.22
N LEU A 266 22.31 3.54 11.01
CA LEU A 266 21.69 4.76 10.51
C LEU A 266 22.48 6.00 10.92
N ASN A 267 22.77 6.87 9.95
CA ASN A 267 23.26 8.22 10.26
C ASN A 267 22.15 9.10 10.83
N THR A 268 22.47 10.21 11.50
CA THR A 268 21.52 11.07 12.26
C THR A 268 20.30 11.57 11.48
N GLN A 269 20.34 11.55 10.16
CA GLN A 269 19.25 11.96 9.28
C GLN A 269 18.44 10.79 8.73
N GLN A 270 18.91 9.55 8.88
CA GLN A 270 18.25 8.36 8.37
C GLN A 270 17.27 7.73 9.35
N THR A 271 16.21 7.14 8.79
CA THR A 271 15.26 6.24 9.44
C THR A 271 15.04 5.00 8.57
N LEU A 272 14.82 3.85 9.20
CA LEU A 272 14.31 2.66 8.52
C LEU A 272 12.81 2.87 8.23
N GLU A 273 12.38 2.61 6.99
CA GLU A 273 10.99 2.79 6.57
C GLU A 273 10.25 1.49 6.29
N ALA A 274 10.96 0.50 5.75
CA ALA A 274 10.37 -0.75 5.34
C ALA A 274 11.41 -1.85 5.27
N LEU A 275 10.95 -3.08 5.50
CA LEU A 275 11.66 -4.33 5.30
C LEU A 275 10.76 -5.21 4.42
N THR A 276 11.31 -5.85 3.40
CA THR A 276 10.55 -6.71 2.48
C THR A 276 11.33 -7.97 2.17
N LEU A 277 10.64 -9.10 2.25
CA LEU A 277 11.18 -10.43 2.02
C LEU A 277 10.53 -11.03 0.77
N ALA A 278 11.35 -11.59 -0.11
CA ALA A 278 10.92 -12.47 -1.18
C ALA A 278 11.77 -13.74 -1.16
N LEU A 279 11.24 -14.85 -1.69
CA LEU A 279 11.90 -16.15 -1.74
C LEU A 279 11.85 -16.69 -3.16
N ASP A 280 12.92 -17.33 -3.61
CA ASP A 280 12.88 -18.26 -4.74
C ASP A 280 12.95 -19.72 -4.27
N SER A 281 13.24 -20.65 -5.17
CA SER A 281 13.41 -22.07 -4.86
C SER A 281 14.60 -22.39 -3.94
N THR A 282 15.54 -21.47 -3.79
CA THR A 282 16.85 -21.71 -3.17
C THR A 282 17.24 -20.67 -2.13
N GLN A 283 16.80 -19.41 -2.21
CA GLN A 283 17.33 -18.35 -1.37
C GLN A 283 16.27 -17.32 -1.02
N ALA A 284 16.59 -16.53 0.00
CA ALA A 284 15.78 -15.40 0.41
C ALA A 284 16.43 -14.09 -0.02
N TYR A 285 15.60 -13.16 -0.46
CA TYR A 285 15.97 -11.81 -0.87
C TYR A 285 15.33 -10.84 0.09
N LEU A 286 16.17 -10.08 0.78
CA LEU A 286 15.75 -9.09 1.75
C LEU A 286 16.15 -7.71 1.24
N ILE A 287 15.19 -6.81 1.09
CA ILE A 287 15.43 -5.40 0.76
C ILE A 287 14.83 -4.55 1.88
N TRP A 288 15.54 -3.50 2.28
CA TRP A 288 15.02 -2.47 3.16
C TRP A 288 15.16 -1.07 2.55
N GLY A 289 14.22 -0.21 2.93
CA GLY A 289 14.21 1.20 2.56
C GLY A 289 14.64 2.07 3.72
N LEU A 290 15.55 3.00 3.46
CA LEU A 290 15.98 4.05 4.36
C LEU A 290 15.46 5.38 3.83
N ALA A 291 14.77 6.16 4.64
CA ALA A 291 14.53 7.57 4.34
C ALA A 291 15.56 8.43 5.04
N GLN A 292 15.95 9.51 4.40
CA GLN A 292 16.82 10.54 4.93
C GLN A 292 16.05 11.86 5.00
N ALA A 293 16.04 12.47 6.19
CA ALA A 293 15.48 13.78 6.45
C ALA A 293 16.51 14.89 6.11
N GLY A 294 16.06 15.98 5.47
CA GLY A 294 16.91 17.10 5.06
C GLY A 294 16.15 18.15 4.26
N GLN A 295 16.85 18.92 3.40
CA GLN A 295 16.21 19.89 2.48
C GLN A 295 15.37 19.23 1.36
N GLY A 296 15.28 17.91 1.38
CA GLY A 296 14.30 17.08 0.70
C GLY A 296 14.26 15.72 1.39
N VAL A 297 13.18 14.97 1.22
CA VAL A 297 13.15 13.56 1.66
C VAL A 297 13.75 12.71 0.56
N SER A 298 14.92 12.11 0.82
CA SER A 298 15.53 11.12 -0.06
C SER A 298 15.42 9.71 0.51
N GLY A 299 15.43 8.75 -0.38
CA GLY A 299 15.33 7.33 -0.12
C GLY A 299 16.56 6.61 -0.63
N ARG A 300 17.01 5.62 0.12
CA ARG A 300 18.02 4.65 -0.29
C ARG A 300 17.49 3.26 -0.04
N LEU A 301 17.72 2.36 -0.98
CA LEU A 301 17.52 0.94 -0.74
C LEU A 301 18.85 0.29 -0.42
N GLU A 302 18.79 -0.68 0.48
CA GLU A 302 19.84 -1.66 0.74
C GLU A 302 19.23 -3.06 0.80
N GLY A 303 20.05 -4.09 0.64
CA GLY A 303 19.53 -5.44 0.58
C GLY A 303 20.58 -6.52 0.70
N MET A 304 20.12 -7.75 0.90
CA MET A 304 20.95 -8.94 0.93
C MET A 304 20.22 -10.17 0.41
N ILE A 305 21.01 -11.13 -0.02
CA ILE A 305 20.61 -12.51 -0.28
C ILE A 305 21.00 -13.34 0.93
N LEU A 306 20.09 -14.18 1.40
CA LEU A 306 20.32 -15.18 2.44
C LEU A 306 20.20 -16.58 1.82
N ALA A 307 21.33 -17.28 1.73
CA ALA A 307 21.42 -18.64 1.22
C ALA A 307 20.88 -19.67 2.24
N PRO A 308 20.55 -20.91 1.82
CA PRO A 308 20.08 -21.97 2.71
C PRO A 308 21.02 -22.30 3.86
N ASP A 309 22.33 -22.16 3.61
CA ASP A 309 23.40 -22.42 4.57
C ASP A 309 23.62 -21.26 5.56
N GLY A 310 22.79 -20.21 5.49
CA GLY A 310 22.88 -19.03 6.35
C GLY A 310 23.87 -17.97 5.87
N ARG A 311 24.61 -18.20 4.78
CA ARG A 311 25.50 -17.17 4.23
C ARG A 311 24.70 -16.00 3.68
N THR A 312 25.19 -14.79 3.94
CA THR A 312 24.60 -13.54 3.46
C THR A 312 25.47 -12.89 2.39
N THR A 313 24.87 -12.37 1.33
CA THR A 313 25.56 -11.59 0.29
C THR A 313 24.85 -10.26 0.10
N SER A 314 25.57 -9.14 0.10
CA SER A 314 24.97 -7.81 -0.13
C SER A 314 24.45 -7.67 -1.56
N ILE A 315 23.30 -7.01 -1.73
CA ILE A 315 22.74 -6.66 -3.03
C ILE A 315 23.17 -5.22 -3.36
N PRO A 316 23.97 -4.99 -4.41
CA PRO A 316 24.33 -3.64 -4.83
C PRO A 316 23.11 -2.91 -5.42
N LEU A 317 22.55 -1.96 -4.66
CA LEU A 317 21.42 -1.13 -5.07
C LEU A 317 21.89 0.19 -5.70
N PRO A 318 21.22 0.68 -6.76
CA PRO A 318 21.60 1.91 -7.42
C PRO A 318 21.53 3.08 -6.44
N GLN A 319 22.69 3.73 -6.23
CA GLN A 319 22.85 4.78 -5.22
C GLN A 319 22.27 6.13 -5.65
N GLU A 320 22.09 6.36 -6.95
CA GLU A 320 21.70 7.67 -7.51
C GLU A 320 20.18 7.87 -7.58
N THR A 321 19.40 6.87 -7.22
CA THR A 321 17.94 6.93 -7.30
C THR A 321 17.34 7.06 -5.90
N ASN A 322 16.53 8.11 -5.71
CA ASN A 322 15.70 8.32 -4.51
C ASN A 322 14.56 7.29 -4.49
N LEU A 323 14.91 6.06 -4.09
CA LEU A 323 14.04 4.90 -4.04
C LEU A 323 13.54 4.67 -2.62
N ARG A 324 12.24 4.49 -2.46
CA ARG A 324 11.55 4.35 -1.17
C ARG A 324 10.55 3.21 -1.19
N LEU A 325 10.21 2.75 0.01
CA LEU A 325 9.07 1.87 0.30
C LEU A 325 9.02 0.63 -0.63
N PRO A 326 10.04 -0.24 -0.58
CA PRO A 326 9.97 -1.52 -1.28
C PRO A 326 8.75 -2.31 -0.80
N ALA A 327 8.13 -3.04 -1.71
CA ALA A 327 7.08 -4.01 -1.42
C ALA A 327 7.19 -5.19 -2.37
N GLY A 328 6.90 -6.40 -1.87
CA GLY A 328 6.89 -7.62 -2.67
C GLY A 328 5.53 -7.80 -3.36
N PRO A 329 5.48 -8.46 -4.53
CA PRO A 329 4.22 -8.88 -5.11
C PRO A 329 3.54 -9.94 -4.23
N THR A 330 2.22 -9.99 -4.31
CA THR A 330 1.41 -11.10 -3.81
C THR A 330 1.31 -12.19 -4.87
N GLY A 331 1.10 -13.44 -4.46
CA GLY A 331 0.96 -14.56 -5.40
C GLY A 331 2.21 -14.81 -6.25
N GLY A 332 2.13 -15.85 -7.10
CA GLY A 332 3.18 -16.27 -8.03
C GLY A 332 4.52 -16.58 -7.37
N ARG A 333 5.41 -17.25 -8.10
CA ARG A 333 6.81 -17.41 -7.70
C ARG A 333 7.68 -17.36 -8.92
N LEU A 334 8.79 -16.64 -8.82
CA LEU A 334 9.83 -16.75 -9.83
C LEU A 334 10.58 -18.07 -9.62
N ALA A 335 10.96 -18.71 -10.72
CA ALA A 335 11.84 -19.88 -10.65
C ALA A 335 13.18 -19.52 -9.98
N GLN A 336 13.68 -18.31 -10.25
CA GLN A 336 14.93 -17.75 -9.77
C GLN A 336 14.80 -16.24 -9.59
N GLY A 337 15.41 -15.70 -8.53
CA GLY A 337 15.37 -14.26 -8.29
C GLY A 337 14.18 -13.78 -7.46
N ALA A 338 14.09 -12.46 -7.31
CA ALA A 338 12.96 -11.80 -6.66
C ALA A 338 12.58 -10.52 -7.40
N ILE A 339 11.30 -10.17 -7.33
CA ILE A 339 10.74 -8.92 -7.83
C ILE A 339 10.22 -8.10 -6.66
N PHE A 340 10.47 -6.79 -6.71
CA PHE A 340 9.98 -5.83 -5.75
C PHE A 340 9.44 -4.60 -6.50
N THR A 341 8.31 -4.07 -6.05
CA THR A 341 7.86 -2.74 -6.45
C THR A 341 8.53 -1.68 -5.59
N VAL A 342 8.88 -0.56 -6.18
CA VAL A 342 9.48 0.58 -5.49
C VAL A 342 8.85 1.89 -5.91
N LEU A 343 8.80 2.82 -4.97
CA LEU A 343 8.38 4.18 -5.22
C LEU A 343 9.61 5.07 -5.37
N MET A 344 9.54 6.03 -6.29
CA MET A 344 10.64 6.92 -6.59
C MET A 344 10.22 8.37 -6.48
N SER A 345 11.14 9.23 -6.04
CA SER A 345 10.95 10.68 -6.11
C SER A 345 12.06 11.35 -6.89
N GLN A 346 11.76 11.85 -8.09
CA GLN A 346 12.80 12.40 -8.96
C GLN A 346 13.24 13.82 -8.60
N ASN A 347 12.43 14.61 -7.86
CA ASN A 347 12.73 16.01 -7.51
C ASN A 347 11.87 16.55 -6.35
N SER A 348 11.22 15.68 -5.56
CA SER A 348 10.29 16.13 -4.51
C SER A 348 10.46 15.34 -3.21
N ALA A 349 9.80 15.75 -2.12
CA ALA A 349 9.76 14.93 -0.91
C ALA A 349 8.84 13.70 -1.05
N SER A 350 7.97 13.70 -2.06
CA SER A 350 6.91 12.70 -2.22
C SER A 350 7.13 11.82 -3.44
N PRO A 351 6.83 10.51 -3.34
CA PRO A 351 6.99 9.60 -4.47
C PRO A 351 6.03 9.95 -5.60
N ASN A 352 6.57 10.00 -6.82
CA ASN A 352 5.86 10.39 -8.03
C ASN A 352 6.18 9.51 -9.25
N ALA A 353 6.98 8.47 -9.09
CA ALA A 353 7.20 7.44 -10.10
C ALA A 353 7.24 6.04 -9.47
N ILE A 354 6.97 5.03 -10.30
CA ILE A 354 6.93 3.62 -9.90
C ILE A 354 8.00 2.87 -10.67
N GLY A 355 8.75 2.03 -9.97
CA GLY A 355 9.73 1.13 -10.55
C GLY A 355 9.54 -0.30 -10.06
N ILE A 356 10.19 -1.21 -10.77
CA ILE A 356 10.30 -2.63 -10.45
C ILE A 356 11.78 -2.93 -10.32
N ILE A 357 12.14 -3.54 -9.20
CA ILE A 357 13.47 -4.09 -8.97
C ILE A 357 13.40 -5.58 -9.16
N THR A 358 14.18 -6.09 -10.09
CA THR A 358 14.43 -7.53 -10.25
C THR A 358 15.82 -7.83 -9.71
N VAL A 359 15.89 -8.71 -8.72
CA VAL A 359 17.15 -9.22 -8.15
C VAL A 359 17.37 -10.63 -8.67
N ARG A 360 18.54 -10.87 -9.25
CA ARG A 360 18.98 -12.18 -9.77
C ARG A 360 19.68 -12.98 -8.67
N PRO A 361 19.77 -14.32 -8.81
CA PRO A 361 20.48 -15.18 -7.86
C PRO A 361 21.92 -14.78 -7.51
N ASN A 362 22.63 -14.17 -8.46
CA ASN A 362 24.00 -13.72 -8.26
C ASN A 362 24.11 -12.34 -7.58
N GLY A 363 23.00 -11.76 -7.12
CA GLY A 363 22.95 -10.40 -6.57
C GLY A 363 22.88 -9.29 -7.62
N GLY A 364 22.97 -9.63 -8.91
CA GLY A 364 22.77 -8.68 -10.00
C GLY A 364 21.34 -8.14 -9.98
N MET A 365 21.17 -6.88 -10.37
CA MET A 365 19.89 -6.20 -10.27
C MET A 365 19.58 -5.35 -11.48
N GLU A 366 18.29 -5.27 -11.77
CA GLU A 366 17.72 -4.43 -12.79
C GLU A 366 16.59 -3.58 -12.20
N LEU A 367 16.62 -2.26 -12.47
CA LEU A 367 15.53 -1.34 -12.16
C LEU A 367 14.81 -0.97 -13.46
N ALA A 368 13.55 -1.37 -13.57
CA ALA A 368 12.68 -1.00 -14.69
C ALA A 368 11.67 0.05 -14.23
N LEU A 369 11.66 1.23 -14.86
CA LEU A 369 10.63 2.25 -14.61
C LEU A 369 9.34 1.87 -15.31
N ILE A 370 8.21 2.04 -14.63
CA ILE A 370 6.88 1.80 -15.22
C ILE A 370 6.38 3.06 -15.92
N THR A 371 6.62 4.24 -15.34
CA THR A 371 6.26 5.52 -15.95
C THR A 371 7.47 6.18 -16.62
N PRO A 372 7.30 6.83 -17.78
CA PRO A 372 8.40 7.52 -18.46
C PRO A 372 8.82 8.79 -17.73
N SER A 373 7.90 9.42 -16.99
CA SER A 373 8.11 10.65 -16.25
C SER A 373 7.38 10.62 -14.90
N PRO A 374 7.72 11.53 -13.98
CA PRO A 374 6.95 11.77 -12.77
C PRO A 374 5.48 12.10 -13.07
N LEU A 375 4.59 11.60 -12.21
CA LEU A 375 3.16 11.91 -12.26
C LEU A 375 2.87 13.23 -11.53
N PRO A 376 1.86 14.02 -11.99
CA PRO A 376 1.44 15.24 -11.32
C PRO A 376 0.60 14.91 -10.07
N GLY A 377 1.27 14.43 -9.01
CA GLY A 377 0.63 14.03 -7.76
C GLY A 377 1.57 13.23 -6.86
N VAL A 378 1.00 12.67 -5.80
CA VAL A 378 1.72 11.81 -4.86
C VAL A 378 1.18 10.39 -4.98
N ILE A 379 2.07 9.43 -5.21
CA ILE A 379 1.70 8.02 -5.23
C ILE A 379 1.56 7.57 -3.77
N GLY A 380 0.37 7.11 -3.37
CA GLY A 380 0.16 6.67 -1.99
C GLY A 380 0.86 5.34 -1.73
N GLY A 381 0.53 4.33 -2.55
CA GLY A 381 1.12 3.01 -2.45
C GLY A 381 0.87 2.17 -3.69
N VAL A 382 1.67 1.13 -3.83
CA VAL A 382 1.63 0.18 -4.93
C VAL A 382 1.41 -1.22 -4.36
N SER A 383 0.53 -1.97 -5.01
CA SER A 383 0.36 -3.40 -4.82
C SER A 383 0.61 -4.09 -6.13
N ALA A 384 1.27 -5.24 -6.08
CA ALA A 384 1.52 -6.06 -7.25
C ALA A 384 1.08 -7.49 -6.99
N ALA A 385 0.75 -8.19 -8.07
CA ALA A 385 0.51 -9.61 -8.08
C ALA A 385 1.34 -10.25 -9.20
N LEU A 386 2.11 -11.29 -8.87
CA LEU A 386 2.83 -12.09 -9.87
C LEU A 386 1.94 -13.25 -10.29
N LEU A 387 1.73 -13.39 -11.59
CA LEU A 387 0.92 -14.47 -12.17
C LEU A 387 1.79 -15.70 -12.43
N ASP A 388 1.19 -16.88 -12.61
CA ASP A 388 1.92 -18.15 -12.84
C ASP A 388 2.69 -18.15 -14.16
N SER A 389 2.24 -17.36 -15.14
CA SER A 389 2.91 -17.06 -16.41
C SER A 389 4.17 -16.22 -16.26
N GLY A 390 4.44 -15.70 -15.06
CA GLY A 390 5.54 -14.78 -14.78
C GLY A 390 5.24 -13.32 -15.12
N LYS A 391 4.06 -13.03 -15.69
CA LYS A 391 3.58 -11.66 -15.90
C LYS A 391 3.19 -11.03 -14.57
N MET A 392 3.27 -9.72 -14.49
CA MET A 392 2.85 -8.98 -13.30
C MET A 392 1.64 -8.09 -13.55
N ARG A 393 0.75 -8.01 -12.55
CA ARG A 393 -0.34 -7.04 -12.48
C ARG A 393 -0.07 -6.07 -11.34
N MET A 394 -0.42 -4.81 -11.52
CA MET A 394 -0.14 -3.76 -10.55
C MET A 394 -1.33 -2.84 -10.36
N GLY A 395 -1.56 -2.45 -9.10
CA GLY A 395 -2.54 -1.47 -8.69
C GLY A 395 -1.87 -0.38 -7.86
N TRP A 396 -2.18 0.88 -8.11
CA TRP A 396 -1.65 1.99 -7.30
C TRP A 396 -2.63 3.14 -7.18
N SER A 397 -2.42 3.98 -6.17
CA SER A 397 -3.15 5.23 -5.95
C SER A 397 -2.29 6.43 -6.34
N LEU A 398 -2.91 7.46 -6.90
CA LEU A 398 -2.31 8.78 -7.14
C LEU A 398 -3.20 9.85 -6.51
N LEU A 399 -2.73 10.46 -5.43
CA LEU A 399 -3.35 11.65 -4.85
C LEU A 399 -3.00 12.86 -5.70
N ARG A 400 -4.03 13.45 -6.30
CA ARG A 400 -3.91 14.65 -7.13
C ARG A 400 -3.82 15.92 -6.28
N PRO A 401 -3.32 17.03 -6.84
CA PRO A 401 -3.30 18.33 -6.16
C PRO A 401 -4.67 18.86 -5.72
N ASP A 402 -5.76 18.39 -6.35
CA ASP A 402 -7.15 18.73 -5.97
C ASP A 402 -7.70 17.89 -4.81
N GLY A 403 -6.90 16.99 -4.22
CA GLY A 403 -7.27 16.14 -3.10
C GLY A 403 -8.04 14.87 -3.49
N ARG A 404 -8.37 14.68 -4.77
CA ARG A 404 -8.97 13.44 -5.27
C ARG A 404 -7.90 12.39 -5.51
N THR A 405 -8.28 11.12 -5.43
CA THR A 405 -7.37 10.02 -5.78
C THR A 405 -7.80 9.35 -7.07
N GLN A 406 -6.84 9.01 -7.91
CA GLN A 406 -7.03 8.08 -9.02
C GLN A 406 -6.39 6.76 -8.67
N LEU A 407 -7.14 5.67 -8.83
CA LEU A 407 -6.63 4.31 -8.74
C LEU A 407 -6.36 3.83 -10.15
N TYR A 408 -5.19 3.26 -10.34
CA TYR A 408 -4.74 2.74 -11.62
C TYR A 408 -4.56 1.24 -11.50
N GLU A 409 -4.86 0.55 -12.59
CA GLU A 409 -4.57 -0.86 -12.76
C GLU A 409 -3.84 -1.06 -14.09
N ALA A 410 -2.70 -1.74 -14.04
CA ALA A 410 -1.92 -2.06 -15.21
C ALA A 410 -1.48 -3.53 -15.18
N VAL A 411 -1.27 -4.08 -16.37
CA VAL A 411 -0.73 -5.41 -16.57
C VAL A 411 0.52 -5.33 -17.43
N GLU A 412 1.46 -6.21 -17.15
CA GLU A 412 2.59 -6.47 -18.02
C GLU A 412 2.10 -7.18 -19.29
N GLY A 413 2.23 -6.52 -20.44
CA GLY A 413 1.93 -7.09 -21.74
C GLY A 413 2.94 -8.16 -22.15
N GLU A 414 2.70 -8.78 -23.30
CA GLU A 414 3.75 -9.59 -23.91
C GLU A 414 4.89 -8.69 -24.35
N ALA A 415 6.13 -9.10 -24.06
CA ALA A 415 7.27 -8.47 -24.68
C ALA A 415 7.08 -8.58 -26.20
N ALA A 416 6.98 -7.44 -26.89
CA ALA A 416 7.05 -7.42 -28.34
C ALA A 416 8.21 -8.30 -28.78
N ALA A 417 7.95 -9.30 -29.63
CA ALA A 417 8.99 -10.17 -30.17
C ALA A 417 10.10 -9.25 -30.70
N ALA A 418 11.32 -9.42 -30.18
CA ALA A 418 12.46 -8.65 -30.67
C ALA A 418 12.52 -8.85 -32.19
N PRO A 419 12.55 -7.77 -32.99
CA PRO A 419 12.48 -7.86 -34.45
C PRO A 419 13.63 -8.64 -35.07
#